data_AF-A0A259SXD9-F1
#
_entry.id   AF-A0A259SXD9-F1
#
_cell.length_a   1.000
_cell.length_b   1.000
_cell.length_c   1.000
_cell.angle_alpha   90.00
_cell.angle_beta   90.00
_cell.angle_gamma   90.00
#
_symmetry.space_group_name_H-M   'P 1'
#
loop_
_entity.id
_entity.type
_entity.pdbx_description
1 polymer ?
#
loop_
_entity_poly.entity_id
_entity_poly.type
_entity_poly.pdbx_seq_one_letter_code
_entity_poly.pdbx_strand_id
1 'polypeptide(L)'
;MIAVWIIGCEIAFWVLVLAGLSVRYLARWKKGGAVLLLMTPVVDLLLIVLTIMDLRNGVEAEFMHGLAAVYIGVTVACGHRMIHWADERFAYRFGGGDKPQKAPKYGKAHARQERQGWFRHALAWVIGSILIFLMIVVVNDPDRTEALKRVPLLWACIVGIDFVISFSYTLWPRKKKGY
;
A
#
# COMPACT_ATOMS: atom_id res chain seq x y z
N MET A 1 -18.65 2.01 -12.80
CA MET A 1 -18.12 3.38 -12.98
C MET A 1 -16.89 3.64 -12.11
N ILE A 2 -16.94 3.36 -10.80
CA ILE A 2 -15.84 3.58 -9.84
C ILE A 2 -14.54 2.84 -10.18
N ALA A 3 -14.62 1.62 -10.74
CA ALA A 3 -13.41 0.88 -11.15
C ALA A 3 -12.51 1.69 -12.10
N VAL A 4 -13.10 2.50 -13.00
CA VAL A 4 -12.35 3.38 -13.91
C VAL A 4 -11.68 4.51 -13.14
N TRP A 5 -12.30 5.03 -12.10
CA TRP A 5 -11.72 6.07 -11.22
C TRP A 5 -10.57 5.53 -10.37
N ILE A 6 -10.72 4.31 -9.83
CA ILE A 6 -9.64 3.63 -9.09
C ILE A 6 -8.45 3.39 -10.02
N ILE A 7 -8.69 2.81 -11.21
CA ILE A 7 -7.63 2.56 -12.19
C ILE A 7 -7.01 3.88 -12.69
N GLY A 8 -7.81 4.92 -12.89
CA GLY A 8 -7.33 6.25 -13.27
C GLY A 8 -6.45 6.88 -12.19
N CYS A 9 -6.86 6.77 -10.92
CA CYS A 9 -6.04 7.21 -9.78
C CYS A 9 -4.77 6.38 -9.63
N GLU A 10 -4.82 5.07 -9.90
CA GLU A 10 -3.65 4.19 -9.92
C GLU A 10 -2.64 4.65 -10.97
N ILE A 11 -3.12 4.89 -12.18
CA ILE A 11 -2.29 5.37 -13.28
C ILE A 11 -1.71 6.74 -12.93
N ALA A 12 -2.53 7.66 -12.41
CA ALA A 12 -2.08 8.99 -12.01
C ALA A 12 -1.02 8.93 -10.88
N PHE A 13 -1.20 8.03 -9.91
CA PHE A 13 -0.24 7.80 -8.84
C PHE A 13 1.11 7.36 -9.40
N TRP A 14 1.15 6.31 -10.24
CA TRP A 14 2.40 5.82 -10.83
C TRP A 14 3.03 6.84 -11.77
N VAL A 15 2.23 7.58 -12.54
CA VAL A 15 2.70 8.66 -13.41
C VAL A 15 3.33 9.78 -12.59
N LEU A 16 2.73 10.20 -11.48
CA LEU A 16 3.28 11.23 -10.59
C LEU A 16 4.57 10.75 -9.90
N VAL A 17 4.63 9.49 -9.45
CA VAL A 17 5.84 8.91 -8.87
C VAL A 17 6.98 8.90 -9.89
N LEU A 18 6.72 8.38 -11.10
CA LEU A 18 7.72 8.30 -12.17
C LEU A 18 8.14 9.69 -12.65
N ALA A 19 7.20 10.62 -12.82
CA ALA A 19 7.49 11.99 -13.20
C ALA A 19 8.28 12.72 -12.11
N GLY A 20 7.92 12.57 -10.84
CA GLY A 20 8.60 13.19 -9.70
C GLY A 20 10.05 12.71 -9.58
N LEU A 21 10.27 11.41 -9.72
CA LEU A 21 11.61 10.82 -9.74
C LEU A 21 12.39 11.25 -11.00
N SER A 22 11.75 11.29 -12.16
CA SER A 22 12.38 11.74 -13.40
C SER A 22 12.85 13.19 -13.30
N VAL A 23 12.02 14.10 -12.79
CA VAL A 23 12.39 15.50 -12.54
C VAL A 23 13.51 15.61 -11.49
N ARG A 24 13.45 14.79 -10.44
CA ARG A 24 14.47 14.79 -9.38
C ARG A 24 15.86 14.38 -9.89
N TYR A 25 15.94 13.37 -10.76
CA TYR A 25 17.20 12.77 -11.18
C TYR A 25 17.67 13.21 -12.58
N LEU A 26 16.79 13.30 -13.58
CA LEU A 26 17.16 13.76 -14.94
C LEU A 26 17.31 15.28 -14.99
N ALA A 27 16.36 16.04 -14.42
CA ALA A 27 16.42 17.50 -14.40
C ALA A 27 17.19 18.05 -13.18
N ARG A 28 17.71 17.19 -12.30
CA ARG A 28 18.41 17.50 -11.03
C ARG A 28 17.63 18.45 -10.10
N TRP A 29 16.33 18.62 -10.31
CA TRP A 29 15.52 19.57 -9.56
C TRP A 29 14.88 18.91 -8.34
N LYS A 30 15.65 18.84 -7.25
CA LYS A 30 15.25 18.16 -6.00
C LYS A 30 13.90 18.64 -5.44
N LYS A 31 13.64 19.95 -5.50
CA LYS A 31 12.40 20.55 -5.00
C LYS A 31 11.18 20.17 -5.85
N GLY A 32 11.29 20.25 -7.19
CA GLY A 32 10.21 19.89 -8.10
C GLY A 32 9.81 18.42 -7.99
N GLY A 33 10.80 17.52 -7.92
CA GLY A 33 10.53 16.11 -7.72
C GLY A 33 9.94 15.78 -6.34
N ALA A 34 10.38 16.46 -5.29
CA ALA A 34 9.79 16.31 -3.95
C ALA A 34 8.32 16.77 -3.91
N VAL A 35 8.00 17.91 -4.55
CA VAL A 35 6.62 18.42 -4.65
C VAL A 35 5.72 17.44 -5.41
N LEU A 36 6.20 16.90 -6.53
CA LEU A 36 5.43 15.92 -7.31
C LEU A 36 5.18 14.62 -6.54
N LEU A 37 6.17 14.15 -5.78
CA LEU A 37 6.01 13.01 -4.89
C LEU A 37 5.04 13.32 -3.75
N LEU A 38 5.03 14.56 -3.23
CA LEU A 38 4.09 14.97 -2.17
C LEU A 38 2.64 15.10 -2.68
N MET A 39 2.43 15.28 -3.98
CA MET A 39 1.09 15.20 -4.58
C MET A 39 0.52 13.78 -4.62
N THR A 40 1.36 12.73 -4.51
CA THR A 40 0.86 11.34 -4.55
C THR A 40 -0.13 11.01 -3.41
N PRO A 41 0.12 11.34 -2.12
CA PRO A 41 -0.89 11.16 -1.07
C PRO A 41 -2.10 12.10 -1.22
N VAL A 42 -1.97 13.22 -1.93
CA VAL A 42 -3.10 14.12 -2.20
C VAL A 42 -4.09 13.47 -3.17
N VAL A 43 -3.60 12.78 -4.20
CA VAL A 43 -4.45 12.01 -5.12
C VAL A 43 -5.14 10.85 -4.39
N ASP A 44 -4.43 10.17 -3.49
CA ASP A 44 -4.99 9.09 -2.67
C ASP A 44 -6.10 9.61 -1.73
N LEU A 45 -5.90 10.78 -1.10
CA LEU A 45 -6.94 11.47 -0.32
C LEU A 45 -8.16 11.84 -1.17
N LEU A 46 -7.94 12.32 -2.39
CA LEU A 46 -9.01 12.61 -3.34
C LEU A 46 -9.82 11.34 -3.67
N LEU A 47 -9.15 10.20 -3.86
CA LEU A 47 -9.81 8.92 -4.10
C LEU A 47 -10.72 8.54 -2.92
N ILE A 48 -10.27 8.72 -1.67
CA ILE A 48 -11.09 8.50 -0.45
C ILE A 48 -12.33 9.38 -0.47
N VAL A 49 -12.17 10.67 -0.72
CA VAL A 49 -13.29 11.62 -0.73
C VAL A 49 -14.29 11.26 -1.82
N LEU A 50 -13.81 10.93 -3.02
CA LEU A 50 -14.68 10.50 -4.12
C LEU A 50 -15.43 9.21 -3.80
N THR A 51 -14.79 8.22 -3.19
CA THR A 51 -15.48 6.97 -2.79
C THR A 51 -16.54 7.24 -1.73
N ILE A 52 -16.27 8.09 -0.73
CA ILE A 52 -17.26 8.46 0.30
C ILE A 52 -18.43 9.24 -0.32
N MET A 53 -18.15 10.16 -1.23
CA MET A 53 -19.19 10.92 -1.94
C MET A 53 -20.07 10.02 -2.79
N ASP A 54 -19.50 9.04 -3.50
CA ASP A 54 -20.27 8.13 -4.34
C ASP A 54 -21.18 7.21 -3.51
N LEU A 55 -20.66 6.71 -2.37
CA LEU A 55 -21.44 5.98 -1.37
C LEU A 55 -22.59 6.83 -0.82
N ARG A 56 -22.36 8.11 -0.54
CA ARG A 56 -23.40 9.05 -0.07
C ARG A 56 -24.45 9.38 -1.13
N ASN A 57 -24.08 9.37 -2.41
CA ASN A 57 -25.01 9.60 -3.51
C ASN A 57 -25.95 8.41 -3.75
N GLY A 58 -25.85 7.35 -2.94
CA GLY A 58 -26.77 6.22 -2.98
C GLY A 58 -26.36 5.14 -3.97
N VAL A 59 -25.09 5.06 -4.37
CA VAL A 59 -24.54 3.93 -5.14
C VAL A 59 -24.38 2.71 -4.22
N GLU A 60 -24.82 1.52 -4.67
CA GLU A 60 -24.68 0.29 -3.88
C GLU A 60 -23.23 0.00 -3.52
N ALA A 61 -23.02 -0.39 -2.26
CA ALA A 61 -21.70 -0.54 -1.69
C ALA A 61 -21.12 -1.92 -2.10
N GLU A 62 -20.70 -1.98 -3.36
CA GLU A 62 -20.20 -3.20 -3.99
C GLU A 62 -18.79 -3.60 -3.49
N PHE A 63 -18.36 -4.83 -3.76
CA PHE A 63 -17.03 -5.35 -3.44
C PHE A 63 -15.88 -4.40 -3.87
N MET A 64 -16.08 -3.65 -4.96
CA MET A 64 -15.13 -2.66 -5.48
C MET A 64 -14.83 -1.51 -4.51
N HIS A 65 -15.80 -1.10 -3.69
CA HIS A 65 -15.58 -0.09 -2.64
C HIS A 65 -14.69 -0.63 -1.52
N GLY A 66 -14.91 -1.89 -1.14
CA GLY A 66 -14.04 -2.59 -0.20
C GLY A 66 -12.63 -2.74 -0.74
N LEU A 67 -12.49 -3.07 -2.03
CA LEU A 67 -11.18 -3.16 -2.69
C LEU A 67 -10.45 -1.80 -2.72
N ALA A 68 -11.16 -0.68 -2.91
CA ALA A 68 -10.58 0.65 -2.82
C ALA A 68 -10.04 0.94 -1.41
N ALA A 69 -10.81 0.63 -0.36
CA ALA A 69 -10.37 0.79 1.02
C ALA A 69 -9.15 -0.09 1.36
N VAL A 70 -9.12 -1.33 0.84
CA VAL A 70 -7.96 -2.23 0.95
C VAL A 70 -6.75 -1.63 0.24
N TYR A 71 -6.93 -1.16 -0.99
CA TYR A 71 -5.89 -0.51 -1.78
C TYR A 71 -5.29 0.68 -1.04
N ILE A 72 -6.11 1.59 -0.52
CA ILE A 72 -5.68 2.74 0.27
C ILE A 72 -4.94 2.30 1.54
N GLY A 73 -5.46 1.28 2.25
CA GLY A 73 -4.79 0.72 3.42
C GLY A 73 -3.38 0.23 3.10
N VAL A 74 -3.21 -0.45 1.96
CA VAL A 74 -1.91 -0.90 1.46
C VAL A 74 -1.04 0.29 1.05
N THR A 75 -1.58 1.28 0.33
CA THR A 75 -0.84 2.47 -0.11
C THR A 75 -0.36 3.31 1.06
N VAL A 76 -1.15 3.49 2.12
CA VAL A 76 -0.73 4.25 3.31
C VAL A 76 0.33 3.47 4.11
N ALA A 77 0.13 2.17 4.32
CA ALA A 77 1.06 1.36 5.12
C ALA A 77 2.38 1.03 4.40
N CYS A 78 2.34 0.85 3.08
CA CYS A 78 3.49 0.45 2.26
C CYS A 78 4.06 1.59 1.39
N GLY A 79 3.31 2.67 1.17
CA GLY A 79 3.65 3.73 0.22
C GLY A 79 4.96 4.44 0.54
N HIS A 80 5.22 4.73 1.83
CA HIS A 80 6.48 5.35 2.23
C HIS A 80 7.69 4.50 1.83
N ARG A 81 7.60 3.17 2.00
CA ARG A 81 8.65 2.22 1.59
C ARG A 81 8.72 2.10 0.07
N MET A 82 7.58 2.11 -0.61
CA MET A 82 7.51 1.99 -2.06
C MET A 82 8.20 3.19 -2.73
N ILE A 83 7.94 4.40 -2.21
CA ILE A 83 8.60 5.64 -2.62
C ILE A 83 10.10 5.57 -2.30
N HIS A 84 10.48 5.15 -1.08
CA HIS A 84 11.90 4.99 -0.72
C HIS A 84 12.64 3.99 -1.63
N TRP A 85 12.00 2.86 -1.93
CA TRP A 85 12.55 1.84 -2.83
C TRP A 85 12.69 2.36 -4.26
N ALA A 86 11.71 3.13 -4.73
CA ALA A 86 11.78 3.76 -6.05
C ALA A 86 12.89 4.83 -6.09
N ASP A 87 13.04 5.61 -5.02
CA ASP A 87 14.11 6.61 -4.86
C ASP A 87 15.50 5.95 -4.89
N GLU A 88 15.71 4.88 -4.12
CA GLU A 88 16.97 4.11 -4.13
C GLU A 88 17.31 3.56 -5.52
N ARG A 89 16.29 3.05 -6.25
CA ARG A 89 16.50 2.43 -7.56
C ARG A 89 16.77 3.46 -8.65
N PHE A 90 16.13 4.62 -8.59
CA PHE A 90 16.42 5.75 -9.46
C PHE A 90 17.78 6.39 -9.13
N ALA A 91 18.13 6.49 -7.85
CA ALA A 91 19.45 6.95 -7.42
C ALA A 91 20.57 6.07 -7.98
N TYR A 92 20.41 4.74 -7.94
CA TYR A 92 21.36 3.81 -8.54
C TYR A 92 21.41 3.92 -10.07
N ARG A 93 20.26 4.06 -10.75
CA ARG A 93 20.19 4.01 -12.22
C ARG A 93 20.60 5.33 -12.90
N PHE A 94 20.28 6.46 -12.30
CA PHE A 94 20.41 7.79 -12.90
C PHE A 94 21.22 8.78 -12.05
N GLY A 95 21.35 8.55 -10.74
CA GLY A 95 22.06 9.43 -9.81
C GLY A 95 23.49 9.00 -9.48
N GLY A 96 23.97 7.86 -9.98
CA GLY A 96 25.28 7.30 -9.61
C GLY A 96 25.38 6.82 -8.15
N GLY A 97 24.23 6.62 -7.48
CA GLY A 97 24.18 6.11 -6.10
C GLY A 97 24.58 4.64 -6.02
N ASP A 98 24.88 4.17 -4.80
CA ASP A 98 25.28 2.79 -4.57
C ASP A 98 24.19 1.77 -4.91
N LYS A 99 24.62 0.54 -5.24
CA LYS A 99 23.72 -0.56 -5.61
C LYS A 99 22.76 -0.84 -4.45
N PRO A 100 21.42 -0.88 -4.68
CA PRO A 100 20.45 -1.06 -3.60
C PRO A 100 20.79 -2.32 -2.80
N GLN A 101 20.93 -2.18 -1.49
CA GLN A 101 21.32 -3.27 -0.61
C GLN A 101 20.29 -4.40 -0.70
N LYS A 102 20.74 -5.60 -1.08
CA LYS A 102 19.87 -6.78 -1.11
C LYS A 102 19.39 -7.07 0.30
N ALA A 103 18.09 -7.30 0.44
CA ALA A 103 17.48 -7.73 1.70
C ALA A 103 18.30 -8.88 2.34
N PRO A 104 18.63 -8.80 3.65
CA PRO A 104 19.39 -9.84 4.34
C PRO A 104 18.73 -11.21 4.14
N LYS A 105 19.45 -12.13 3.49
CA LYS A 105 18.95 -13.45 3.08
C LYS A 105 19.01 -14.51 4.18
N TYR A 106 19.71 -14.26 5.29
CA TYR A 106 20.00 -15.26 6.32
C TYR A 106 20.03 -14.67 7.74
N GLY A 107 19.77 -15.53 8.74
CA GLY A 107 19.96 -15.23 10.16
C GLY A 107 18.88 -14.33 10.79
N LYS A 108 19.18 -13.83 12.00
CA LYS A 108 18.25 -13.01 12.81
C LYS A 108 17.82 -11.71 12.11
N ALA A 109 18.64 -11.18 11.20
CA ALA A 109 18.32 -9.98 10.42
C ALA A 109 17.19 -10.23 9.40
N HIS A 110 17.13 -11.41 8.79
CA HIS A 110 16.04 -11.81 7.89
C HIS A 110 14.71 -11.92 8.66
N ALA A 111 14.72 -12.60 9.80
CA ALA A 111 13.54 -12.75 10.66
C ALA A 111 13.02 -11.42 11.24
N ARG A 112 13.88 -10.41 11.42
CA ARG A 112 13.45 -9.06 11.85
C ARG A 112 12.79 -8.29 10.71
N GLN A 113 13.32 -8.43 9.49
CA GLN A 113 12.76 -7.76 8.31
C GLN A 113 11.41 -8.36 7.88
N GLU A 114 11.27 -9.68 7.97
CA GLU A 114 9.99 -10.39 7.80
C GLU A 114 8.96 -9.90 8.83
N ARG A 115 9.32 -9.83 10.12
CA ARG A 115 8.43 -9.26 11.16
C ARG A 115 8.03 -7.82 10.89
N GLN A 116 8.95 -6.97 10.46
CA GLN A 116 8.60 -5.61 10.05
C GLN A 116 7.70 -5.60 8.80
N GLY A 117 7.89 -6.53 7.87
CA GLY A 117 6.99 -6.75 6.73
C GLY A 117 5.58 -7.08 7.21
N TRP A 118 5.46 -8.04 8.12
CA TRP A 118 4.20 -8.44 8.72
C TRP A 118 3.53 -7.30 9.48
N PHE A 119 4.25 -6.57 10.34
CA PHE A 119 3.68 -5.42 11.07
C PHE A 119 3.10 -4.38 10.11
N ARG A 120 3.74 -4.14 8.96
CA ARG A 120 3.21 -3.24 7.92
C ARG A 120 1.98 -3.81 7.25
N HIS A 121 1.97 -5.12 6.98
CA HIS A 121 0.82 -5.79 6.38
C HIS A 121 -0.40 -5.79 7.33
N ALA A 122 -0.15 -6.01 8.62
CA ALA A 122 -1.14 -5.86 9.68
C ALA A 122 -1.62 -4.41 9.80
N LEU A 123 -0.73 -3.42 9.71
CA LEU A 123 -1.09 -2.01 9.75
C LEU A 123 -1.94 -1.61 8.54
N ALA A 124 -1.63 -2.13 7.34
CA ALA A 124 -2.45 -1.98 6.14
C ALA A 124 -3.86 -2.53 6.36
N TRP A 125 -3.96 -3.73 6.95
CA TRP A 125 -5.23 -4.36 7.27
C TRP A 125 -6.03 -3.59 8.31
N VAL A 126 -5.38 -3.04 9.35
CA VAL A 126 -6.06 -2.20 10.36
C VAL A 126 -6.62 -0.95 9.69
N ILE A 127 -5.83 -0.23 8.89
CA ILE A 127 -6.28 0.99 8.20
C ILE A 127 -7.45 0.68 7.26
N GLY A 128 -7.33 -0.34 6.41
CA GLY A 128 -8.40 -0.70 5.49
C GLY A 128 -9.65 -1.23 6.21
N SER A 129 -9.49 -1.93 7.32
CA SER A 129 -10.64 -2.37 8.15
C SER A 129 -11.36 -1.17 8.78
N ILE A 130 -10.63 -0.16 9.26
CA ILE A 130 -11.20 1.09 9.78
C ILE A 130 -11.95 1.83 8.66
N LEU A 131 -11.38 1.93 7.46
CA LEU A 131 -12.03 2.55 6.30
C LEU A 131 -13.33 1.83 5.92
N ILE A 132 -13.29 0.49 5.84
CA ILE A 132 -14.48 -0.32 5.55
C ILE A 132 -15.53 -0.15 6.64
N PHE A 133 -15.13 -0.16 7.91
CA PHE A 133 -16.05 0.09 9.03
C PHE A 133 -16.69 1.47 8.95
N LEU A 134 -15.90 2.50 8.64
CA LEU A 134 -16.40 3.86 8.44
C LEU A 134 -17.40 3.93 7.29
N MET A 135 -17.13 3.25 6.17
CA MET A 135 -18.07 3.15 5.05
C MET A 135 -19.39 2.47 5.47
N ILE A 136 -19.32 1.39 6.24
CA ILE A 136 -20.52 0.69 6.75
C ILE A 136 -21.36 1.61 7.63
N VAL A 137 -20.72 2.34 8.56
CA VAL A 137 -21.41 3.28 9.46
C VAL A 137 -22.00 4.46 8.69
N VAL A 138 -21.31 4.97 7.67
CA VAL A 138 -21.79 6.11 6.86
C VAL A 138 -22.97 5.72 5.97
N VAL A 139 -22.96 4.50 5.41
CA VAL A 139 -24.05 3.99 4.57
C VAL A 139 -25.28 3.63 5.42
N ASN A 140 -25.08 3.13 6.64
CA ASN A 140 -26.14 2.78 7.61
C ASN A 140 -27.26 1.89 7.04
N ASP A 141 -26.92 1.02 6.09
CA ASP A 141 -27.83 0.10 5.40
C ASP A 141 -27.23 -1.32 5.44
N PRO A 142 -27.81 -2.26 6.23
CA PRO A 142 -27.27 -3.59 6.42
C PRO A 142 -27.25 -4.44 5.14
N ASP A 143 -28.27 -4.31 4.30
CA ASP A 143 -28.42 -5.13 3.08
C ASP A 143 -27.39 -4.72 2.03
N ARG A 144 -27.07 -3.43 1.97
CA ARG A 144 -26.08 -2.87 1.03
C ARG A 144 -24.63 -3.08 1.48
N THR A 145 -24.39 -3.42 2.73
CA THR A 145 -23.04 -3.52 3.31
C THR A 145 -22.57 -4.95 3.57
N GLU A 146 -23.40 -5.96 3.30
CA GLU A 146 -23.04 -7.38 3.45
C GLU A 146 -21.78 -7.77 2.66
N ALA A 147 -21.62 -7.26 1.43
CA ALA A 147 -20.45 -7.52 0.60
C ALA A 147 -19.16 -6.95 1.21
N LEU A 148 -19.25 -5.77 1.84
CA LEU A 148 -18.13 -5.08 2.49
C LEU A 148 -17.65 -5.81 3.74
N LYS A 149 -18.54 -6.42 4.53
CA LYS A 149 -18.17 -7.15 5.76
C LYS A 149 -17.27 -8.35 5.48
N ARG A 150 -17.40 -8.99 4.31
CA ARG A 150 -16.61 -10.17 3.93
C ARG A 150 -15.15 -9.83 3.57
N VAL A 151 -14.91 -8.63 3.05
CA VAL A 151 -13.57 -8.19 2.61
C VAL A 151 -12.53 -8.17 3.73
N PRO A 152 -12.75 -7.51 4.89
CA PRO A 152 -11.78 -7.47 5.97
C PRO A 152 -11.61 -8.84 6.64
N LEU A 153 -12.65 -9.69 6.67
CA LEU A 153 -12.59 -11.07 7.17
C LEU A 153 -11.66 -11.94 6.31
N LEU A 154 -11.83 -11.91 4.97
CA LEU A 154 -10.94 -12.64 4.06
C LEU A 154 -9.51 -12.11 4.14
N TRP A 155 -9.35 -10.80 4.22
CA TRP A 155 -8.02 -10.19 4.34
C TRP A 155 -7.36 -10.50 5.69
N ALA A 156 -8.14 -10.62 6.77
CA ALA A 156 -7.65 -11.05 8.08
C ALA A 156 -7.09 -12.48 8.04
N CYS A 157 -7.75 -13.39 7.31
CA CYS A 157 -7.23 -14.74 7.10
C CYS A 157 -5.87 -14.72 6.39
N ILE A 158 -5.71 -13.89 5.37
CA ILE A 158 -4.43 -13.72 4.65
C ILE A 158 -3.35 -13.18 5.59
N VAL A 159 -3.65 -12.14 6.38
CA VAL A 159 -2.72 -11.56 7.36
C VAL A 159 -2.37 -12.55 8.47
N GLY A 160 -3.32 -13.40 8.88
CA GLY A 160 -3.12 -14.47 9.83
C GLY A 160 -2.22 -15.58 9.29
N ILE A 161 -2.40 -15.99 8.03
CA ILE A 161 -1.49 -16.94 7.37
C ILE A 161 -0.08 -16.32 7.27
N ASP A 162 0.01 -15.06 6.86
CA ASP A 162 1.29 -14.34 6.75
C ASP A 162 1.97 -14.17 8.12
N PHE A 163 1.19 -14.02 9.20
CA PHE A 163 1.67 -14.04 10.59
C PHE A 163 2.32 -15.38 10.91
N VAL A 164 1.62 -16.49 10.65
CA VAL A 164 2.12 -17.84 10.93
C VAL A 164 3.42 -18.09 10.16
N ILE A 165 3.51 -17.66 8.89
CA ILE A 165 4.71 -17.81 8.08
C ILE A 165 5.87 -16.95 8.61
N SER A 166 5.63 -15.66 8.85
CA SER A 166 6.66 -14.73 9.37
C SER A 166 7.16 -15.11 10.77
N PHE A 167 6.29 -15.63 11.63
CA PHE A 167 6.65 -16.13 12.96
C PHE A 167 7.31 -17.50 12.88
N SER A 168 6.94 -18.35 11.91
CA SER A 168 7.61 -19.63 11.65
C SER A 168 9.09 -19.43 11.29
N TYR A 169 9.44 -18.43 10.47
CA TYR A 169 10.84 -18.08 10.19
C TYR A 169 11.60 -17.49 11.38
N THR A 170 10.88 -17.01 12.40
CA THR A 170 11.47 -16.58 13.67
C THR A 170 11.83 -17.77 14.56
N LEU A 171 10.98 -18.81 14.57
CA LEU A 171 11.20 -20.04 15.32
C LEU A 171 12.20 -20.97 14.61
N TRP A 172 12.21 -20.97 13.27
CA TRP A 172 13.11 -21.75 12.43
C TRP A 172 13.93 -20.84 11.48
N PRO A 173 14.98 -20.18 11.99
CA PRO A 173 15.80 -19.30 11.16
C PRO A 173 16.41 -20.09 10.00
N ARG A 174 16.21 -19.61 8.76
CA ARG A 174 16.86 -20.19 7.57
C ARG A 174 18.38 -20.20 7.77
N LYS A 175 18.92 -21.39 8.00
CA LYS A 175 20.37 -21.63 8.05
C LYS A 175 20.94 -21.53 6.64
N LYS A 176 22.10 -20.89 6.53
CA LYS A 176 22.94 -20.88 5.32
C LYS A 176 23.20 -22.34 4.94
N LYS A 177 22.78 -22.80 3.76
CA LYS A 177 23.38 -24.01 3.17
C LYS A 177 24.83 -23.62 2.84
N GLY A 178 25.77 -24.12 3.64
CA GLY A 178 27.19 -23.97 3.36
C GLY A 178 27.52 -24.66 2.05
N TYR A 179 28.27 -23.96 1.20
CA TYR A 179 29.14 -24.55 0.19
C TYR A 179 30.56 -24.24 0.62
#